data_AF-A0A8S3UMJ5-F1
#
_entry.id   AF-A0A8S3UMJ5-F1
#
_cell.length_a   1.000
_cell.length_b   1.000
_cell.length_c   1.000
_cell.angle_alpha   90.00
_cell.angle_beta   90.00
_cell.angle_gamma   90.00
#
_symmetry.space_group_name_H-M   'P 1'
#
loop_
_entity.id
_entity.type
_entity.pdbx_description
1 polymer ?
#
loop_
_entity_poly.entity_id
_entity_poly.type
_entity_poly.pdbx_seq_one_letter_code
_entity_poly.pdbx_strand_id
1 'polypeptide(L)'
;MNRNIILERDFLQQQGVRVYFDLNCIRIGKVYVPLENDIHVASIVRFAKRTLLKPQSVNICIGKIKKHSCFLNSELLQVSAVDSGYINSEAGLLVSNSVTKIHKANNIPVLMLNNTNKTICLNRGCVVGKVSDINTNDVSCVTKDGQTIESIDISNQKIDVPQDYLEVVRSLVNVNEDIFADMDKDLGE
;
A
#
# COMPACT_ATOMS: atom_id res chain seq x y z
N MET A 1 -19.17 35.56 19.43
CA MET A 1 -18.44 34.27 19.49
C MET A 1 -18.47 33.66 18.10
N ASN A 2 -17.35 33.74 17.37
CA ASN A 2 -17.30 33.36 15.96
C ASN A 2 -16.57 32.02 15.77
N ARG A 3 -17.08 31.28 14.79
CA ARG A 3 -16.88 29.86 14.50
C ARG A 3 -15.47 29.55 13.97
N ASN A 4 -15.01 28.31 14.21
CA ASN A 4 -13.81 27.64 13.68
C ASN A 4 -12.52 27.73 14.52
N ILE A 5 -12.56 27.15 15.73
CA ILE A 5 -11.36 26.58 16.33
C ILE A 5 -11.11 25.27 15.59
N ILE A 6 -10.29 25.31 14.53
CA ILE A 6 -9.67 24.09 14.01
C ILE A 6 -8.48 23.85 14.95
N LEU A 7 -8.69 22.96 15.92
CA LEU A 7 -7.63 22.41 16.76
C LEU A 7 -6.46 22.04 15.84
N GLU A 8 -5.27 22.60 16.11
CA GLU A 8 -4.00 22.57 15.34
C GLU A 8 -3.58 23.91 14.70
N ARG A 9 -4.50 24.78 14.26
CA ARG A 9 -4.11 26.03 13.56
C ARG A 9 -3.40 27.04 14.47
N ASP A 10 -3.88 27.17 15.71
CA ASP A 10 -3.28 28.05 16.72
C ASP A 10 -1.94 27.51 17.24
N PHE A 11 -1.81 26.18 17.35
CA PHE A 11 -0.56 25.52 17.73
C PHE A 11 0.52 25.75 16.68
N LEU A 12 0.20 25.57 15.39
CA LEU A 12 1.11 25.83 14.28
C LEU A 12 1.55 27.30 14.24
N GLN A 13 0.63 28.22 14.49
CA GLN A 13 0.94 29.65 14.53
C GLN A 13 1.85 30.01 15.71
N GLN A 14 1.65 29.40 16.89
CA GLN A 14 2.54 29.56 18.05
C GLN A 14 3.95 29.03 17.79
N GLN A 15 4.09 27.98 16.97
CA GLN A 15 5.36 27.41 16.55
C GLN A 15 5.98 28.10 15.32
N GLY A 16 5.42 29.23 14.87
CA GLY A 16 5.96 29.99 13.73
C GLY A 16 5.74 29.30 12.38
N VAL A 17 4.79 28.37 12.31
CA VAL A 17 4.40 27.64 11.10
C VAL A 17 3.19 28.32 10.44
N ARG A 18 3.33 28.72 9.18
CA ARG A 18 2.25 29.30 8.37
C ARG A 18 2.04 28.47 7.11
N VAL A 19 0.81 27.99 6.91
CA VAL A 19 0.42 27.22 5.73
C VAL A 19 -0.09 28.17 4.65
N TYR A 20 0.50 28.12 3.46
CA TYR A 20 0.10 28.88 2.28
C TYR A 20 -0.50 27.93 1.25
N PHE A 21 -1.84 27.82 1.23
CA PHE A 21 -2.55 26.96 0.30
C PHE A 21 -2.38 27.39 -1.16
N ASP A 22 -2.35 28.71 -1.42
CA ASP A 22 -2.22 29.26 -2.78
C ASP A 22 -0.84 28.97 -3.41
N LEU A 23 0.19 28.87 -2.56
CA LEU A 23 1.57 28.61 -2.97
C LEU A 23 1.96 27.13 -2.83
N ASN A 24 1.02 26.26 -2.41
CA ASN A 24 1.29 24.87 -2.02
C ASN A 24 2.57 24.76 -1.17
N CYS A 25 2.70 25.54 -0.10
CA CYS A 25 3.89 25.48 0.75
C CYS A 25 3.58 25.78 2.22
N ILE A 26 4.40 25.23 3.11
CA ILE A 26 4.42 25.55 4.53
C ILE A 26 5.65 26.40 4.80
N ARG A 27 5.47 27.54 5.45
CA ARG A 27 6.57 28.34 5.95
C ARG A 27 6.83 27.98 7.41
N ILE A 28 8.04 27.52 7.70
CA ILE A 28 8.52 27.25 9.07
C ILE A 28 9.61 28.28 9.34
N GLY A 29 9.30 29.30 10.15
CA GLY A 29 10.20 30.43 10.39
C GLY A 29 10.48 31.26 9.12
N LYS A 30 11.69 31.15 8.56
CA LYS A 30 12.11 31.83 7.31
C LYS A 30 12.24 30.90 6.10
N VAL A 31 12.01 29.60 6.28
CA VAL A 31 12.14 28.61 5.21
C VAL A 31 10.76 28.29 4.64
N TYR A 32 10.66 28.25 3.33
CA TYR A 32 9.48 27.76 2.61
C TYR A 32 9.71 26.31 2.24
N VAL A 33 8.90 25.42 2.81
CA VAL A 33 8.87 23.99 2.51
C VAL A 33 7.71 23.77 1.52
N PRO A 34 7.98 23.44 0.25
CA PRO A 34 6.90 23.13 -0.67
C PRO A 34 6.13 21.89 -0.20
N LEU A 35 4.80 21.95 -0.25
CA LEU A 35 3.87 20.82 -0.07
C LEU A 35 3.86 19.92 -1.32
N GLU A 36 5.04 19.76 -1.94
CA GLU A 36 5.22 18.98 -3.16
C GLU A 36 5.10 17.48 -2.90
N ASN A 37 5.19 17.04 -1.64
CA ASN A 37 5.29 15.62 -1.29
C ASN A 37 4.35 15.23 -0.15
N ASP A 38 3.09 15.65 -0.18
CA ASP A 38 2.10 14.97 0.67
C ASP A 38 1.58 13.72 -0.04
N ILE A 39 2.42 12.67 -0.04
CA ILE A 39 2.09 11.35 -0.56
C ILE A 39 0.79 10.86 0.07
N HIS A 40 0.54 11.20 1.34
CA HIS A 40 -0.69 10.81 2.02
C HIS A 40 -1.91 11.44 1.36
N VAL A 41 -1.88 12.73 1.00
CA VAL A 41 -3.00 13.38 0.29
C VAL A 41 -3.09 12.91 -1.17
N ALA A 42 -1.96 12.71 -1.84
CA ALA A 42 -1.92 12.24 -3.21
C ALA A 42 -2.39 10.78 -3.36
N SER A 43 -2.19 9.96 -2.34
CA SER A 43 -2.60 8.56 -2.27
C SER A 43 -4.11 8.37 -2.12
N ILE A 44 -4.87 9.43 -1.85
CA ILE A 44 -6.32 9.31 -1.63
C ILE A 44 -7.04 9.13 -2.97
N VAL A 45 -7.82 8.04 -3.06
CA VAL A 45 -8.73 7.78 -4.17
C VAL A 45 -10.08 8.41 -3.90
N ARG A 46 -10.59 9.19 -4.85
CA ARG A 46 -11.91 9.82 -4.77
C ARG A 46 -12.80 9.40 -5.92
N PHE A 47 -14.11 9.26 -5.72
CA PHE A 47 -15.00 8.93 -6.84
C PHE A 47 -14.99 10.02 -7.91
N ALA A 48 -14.80 9.61 -9.17
CA ALA A 48 -14.79 10.54 -10.31
C ALA A 48 -16.20 11.10 -10.63
N LYS A 49 -17.24 10.31 -10.33
CA LYS A 49 -18.64 10.63 -10.59
C LYS A 49 -19.51 10.21 -9.42
N ARG A 50 -20.75 10.71 -9.40
CA ARG A 50 -21.78 10.22 -8.50
C ARG A 50 -22.10 8.77 -8.86
N THR A 51 -22.14 7.89 -7.87
CA THR A 51 -22.38 6.46 -8.06
C THR A 51 -23.51 5.98 -7.16
N LEU A 52 -24.39 5.16 -7.71
CA LEU A 52 -25.52 4.58 -7.00
C LEU A 52 -25.24 3.08 -6.83
N LEU A 53 -25.15 2.64 -5.59
CA LEU A 53 -24.93 1.25 -5.22
C LEU A 53 -26.27 0.62 -4.86
N LYS A 54 -26.71 -0.36 -5.65
CA LYS A 54 -27.94 -1.09 -5.36
C LYS A 54 -27.79 -1.92 -4.07
N PRO A 55 -28.90 -2.25 -3.38
CA PRO A 55 -28.87 -3.20 -2.28
C PRO A 55 -28.23 -4.53 -2.70
N GLN A 56 -27.52 -5.17 -1.77
CA GLN A 56 -26.92 -6.51 -1.95
C GLN A 56 -26.20 -6.67 -3.30
N SER A 57 -25.34 -5.71 -3.65
CA SER A 57 -24.70 -5.70 -4.97
C SER A 57 -23.21 -5.37 -4.91
N VAL A 58 -22.48 -5.90 -5.89
CA VAL A 58 -21.07 -5.63 -6.13
C VAL A 58 -20.97 -4.70 -7.35
N ASN A 59 -20.30 -3.56 -7.20
CA ASN A 59 -20.17 -2.56 -8.26
C ASN A 59 -18.70 -2.15 -8.43
N ILE A 60 -18.23 -2.16 -9.68
CA ILE A 60 -16.93 -1.58 -10.03
C ILE A 60 -17.13 -0.08 -10.28
N CYS A 61 -16.49 0.72 -9.45
CA CYS A 61 -16.56 2.16 -9.49
C CYS A 61 -15.24 2.76 -9.97
N ILE A 62 -15.30 3.93 -10.60
CA ILE A 62 -14.08 4.63 -11.05
C ILE A 62 -13.69 5.67 -10.01
N GLY A 63 -12.56 5.41 -9.35
CA GLY A 63 -11.82 6.33 -8.52
C GLY A 63 -10.83 7.16 -9.35
N LYS A 64 -10.46 8.32 -8.82
CA LYS A 64 -9.46 9.22 -9.38
C LYS A 64 -8.50 9.67 -8.29
N ILE A 65 -7.21 9.66 -8.61
CA ILE A 65 -6.15 10.17 -7.74
C ILE A 65 -5.65 11.53 -8.25
N LYS A 66 -5.05 12.31 -7.34
CA LYS A 66 -4.34 13.54 -7.73
C LYS A 66 -3.11 13.16 -8.56
N LYS A 67 -2.75 14.00 -9.53
CA LYS A 67 -1.46 13.83 -10.24
C LYS A 67 -0.33 14.04 -9.25
N HIS A 68 0.55 13.05 -9.12
CA HIS A 68 1.73 13.09 -8.29
C HIS A 68 2.84 12.25 -8.93
N SER A 69 4.09 12.68 -8.78
CA SER A 69 5.26 12.09 -9.44
C SER A 69 5.48 10.62 -9.08
N CYS A 70 5.29 10.25 -7.82
CA CYS A 70 5.45 8.87 -7.33
C CYS A 70 4.56 7.85 -8.08
N PHE A 71 3.35 8.24 -8.47
CA PHE A 71 2.41 7.36 -9.14
C PHE A 71 2.54 7.37 -10.67
N LEU A 72 3.36 8.23 -11.26
CA LEU A 72 3.50 8.29 -12.72
C LEU A 72 4.31 7.10 -13.28
N ASN A 73 5.21 6.53 -12.47
CA ASN A 73 6.11 5.45 -12.87
C ASN A 73 5.74 4.08 -12.28
N SER A 74 4.69 4.03 -11.45
CA SER A 74 4.31 2.80 -10.75
C SER A 74 3.47 1.90 -11.64
N GLU A 75 3.95 0.69 -11.90
CA GLU A 75 3.24 -0.28 -12.74
C GLU A 75 2.08 -0.96 -12.02
N LEU A 76 2.18 -1.15 -10.70
CA LEU A 76 1.19 -1.85 -9.89
C LEU A 76 0.96 -1.12 -8.56
N LEU A 77 -0.30 -0.83 -8.30
CA LEU A 77 -0.77 -0.16 -7.11
C LEU A 77 -1.71 -1.03 -6.33
N GLN A 78 -1.62 -0.96 -5.01
CA GLN A 78 -2.62 -1.50 -4.11
C GLN A 78 -3.61 -0.41 -3.76
N VAL A 79 -4.90 -0.69 -3.96
CA VAL A 79 -6.00 0.08 -3.38
C VAL A 79 -6.41 -0.60 -2.09
N SER A 80 -6.49 0.18 -1.02
CA SER A 80 -6.93 -0.24 0.30
C SER A 80 -8.11 0.60 0.78
N ALA A 81 -8.99 0.03 1.59
CA ALA A 81 -10.02 0.79 2.28
C ALA A 81 -9.41 1.84 3.21
N VAL A 82 -10.11 2.96 3.45
CA VAL A 82 -9.66 3.97 4.42
C VAL A 82 -10.24 3.63 5.79
N ASP A 83 -9.43 3.74 6.83
CA ASP A 83 -9.83 3.48 8.22
C ASP A 83 -10.81 4.52 8.79
N SER A 84 -11.04 5.63 8.07
CA SER A 84 -11.90 6.72 8.50
C SER A 84 -12.71 7.31 7.35
N GLY A 85 -13.87 7.87 7.68
CA GLY A 85 -14.76 8.56 6.74
C GLY A 85 -16.09 7.84 6.52
N TYR A 86 -16.89 8.40 5.61
CA TYR A 86 -18.29 7.99 5.36
C TYR A 86 -18.43 6.50 5.04
N ILE A 87 -17.51 5.96 4.24
CA ILE A 87 -17.58 4.56 3.83
C ILE A 87 -17.36 3.62 5.02
N ASN A 88 -16.43 3.94 5.91
CA ASN A 88 -16.18 3.12 7.09
C ASN A 88 -17.27 3.28 8.16
N SER A 89 -17.96 4.44 8.20
CA SER A 89 -19.09 4.63 9.13
C SER A 89 -20.37 3.89 8.71
N GLU A 90 -20.54 3.59 7.42
CA GLU A 90 -21.73 2.90 6.92
C GLU A 90 -21.56 1.38 7.03
N ALA A 91 -22.19 0.79 8.05
CA ALA A 91 -22.16 -0.65 8.26
C ALA A 91 -22.73 -1.42 7.06
N GLY A 92 -21.92 -2.31 6.48
CA GLY A 92 -22.28 -3.12 5.31
C GLY A 92 -21.90 -2.51 3.96
N LEU A 93 -21.30 -1.32 3.94
CA LEU A 93 -20.61 -0.79 2.76
C LEU A 93 -19.12 -1.12 2.86
N LEU A 94 -18.58 -1.85 1.88
CA LEU A 94 -17.20 -2.32 1.89
C LEU A 94 -16.48 -1.90 0.61
N VAL A 95 -15.21 -1.57 0.77
CA VAL A 95 -14.25 -1.40 -0.33
C VAL A 95 -13.37 -2.64 -0.32
N SER A 96 -13.33 -3.38 -1.42
CA SER A 96 -12.41 -4.50 -1.52
C SER A 96 -11.00 -3.98 -1.79
N ASN A 97 -10.02 -4.50 -1.06
CA ASN A 97 -8.62 -4.32 -1.41
C ASN A 97 -8.38 -4.93 -2.80
N SER A 98 -7.65 -4.22 -3.65
CA SER A 98 -7.37 -4.67 -5.02
C SER A 98 -6.01 -4.20 -5.49
N VAL A 99 -5.41 -4.98 -6.39
CA VAL A 99 -4.21 -4.58 -7.11
C VAL A 99 -4.60 -4.12 -8.50
N THR A 100 -4.11 -2.97 -8.91
CA THR A 100 -4.54 -2.33 -10.16
C THR A 100 -3.45 -1.44 -10.75
N LYS A 101 -3.60 -1.12 -12.04
CA LYS A 101 -2.73 -0.18 -12.75
C LYS A 101 -3.46 1.15 -12.91
N ILE A 102 -2.73 2.26 -12.95
CA ILE A 102 -3.32 3.54 -13.29
C ILE A 102 -3.67 3.54 -14.77
N HIS A 103 -4.96 3.75 -15.07
CA HIS A 103 -5.41 3.98 -16.43
C HIS A 103 -5.28 5.46 -16.83
N LYS A 104 -5.43 5.72 -18.13
CA LYS A 104 -5.43 7.08 -18.71
C LYS A 104 -6.26 8.05 -17.86
N ALA A 105 -5.72 9.24 -17.62
CA ALA A 105 -6.30 10.30 -16.81
C ALA A 105 -6.40 10.03 -15.29
N ASN A 106 -5.51 9.20 -14.74
CA ASN A 106 -5.39 8.90 -13.31
C ASN A 106 -6.61 8.20 -12.71
N ASN A 107 -7.24 7.35 -13.53
CA ASN A 107 -8.41 6.59 -13.14
C ASN A 107 -7.99 5.23 -12.58
N ILE A 108 -8.65 4.84 -11.50
CA ILE A 108 -8.39 3.60 -10.78
C ILE A 108 -9.74 2.88 -10.57
N PRO A 109 -9.89 1.63 -11.03
CA PRO A 109 -11.08 0.84 -10.71
C PRO A 109 -11.06 0.42 -9.24
N VAL A 110 -12.17 0.64 -8.56
CA VAL A 110 -12.37 0.27 -7.15
C VAL A 110 -13.62 -0.60 -7.03
N LEU A 111 -13.48 -1.76 -6.41
CA LEU A 111 -14.59 -2.69 -6.19
C LEU A 111 -15.31 -2.32 -4.89
N MET A 112 -16.58 -1.98 -5.02
CA MET A 112 -17.46 -1.61 -3.90
C MET A 112 -18.50 -2.70 -3.70
N LEU A 113 -18.70 -3.13 -2.45
CA LEU A 113 -19.75 -4.06 -2.06
C LEU A 113 -20.74 -3.33 -1.16
N ASN A 114 -22.01 -3.37 -1.54
CA ASN A 114 -23.10 -2.93 -0.69
C ASN A 114 -23.86 -4.15 -0.20
N ASN A 115 -23.58 -4.59 1.02
CA ASN A 115 -24.26 -5.71 1.68
C ASN A 115 -25.52 -5.25 2.42
N THR A 116 -25.87 -3.96 2.36
CA THR A 116 -27.09 -3.45 2.99
C THR A 116 -28.30 -3.68 2.10
N ASN A 117 -29.48 -3.62 2.72
CA ASN A 117 -30.77 -3.65 2.00
C ASN A 117 -31.18 -2.27 1.48
N LYS A 118 -30.29 -1.26 1.55
CA LYS A 118 -30.56 0.12 1.14
C LYS A 118 -29.76 0.48 -0.09
N THR A 119 -30.34 1.32 -0.94
CA THR A 119 -29.60 1.95 -2.04
C THR A 119 -28.72 3.05 -1.46
N ILE A 120 -27.40 2.96 -1.65
CA ILE A 120 -26.46 3.96 -1.16
C ILE A 120 -26.03 4.83 -2.33
N CYS A 121 -26.07 6.15 -2.13
CA CYS A 121 -25.62 7.11 -3.13
C CYS A 121 -24.35 7.79 -2.68
N LEU A 122 -23.27 7.59 -3.43
CA LEU A 122 -21.96 8.18 -3.17
C LEU A 122 -21.75 9.36 -4.09
N ASN A 123 -21.51 10.52 -3.50
CA ASN A 123 -21.28 11.76 -4.24
C ASN A 123 -19.89 11.77 -4.90
N ARG A 124 -19.78 12.53 -6.00
CA ARG A 124 -18.49 12.81 -6.64
C ARG A 124 -17.53 13.44 -5.61
N GLY A 125 -16.27 13.00 -5.63
CA GLY A 125 -15.22 13.53 -4.73
C GLY A 125 -15.18 12.89 -3.35
N CYS A 126 -16.15 12.03 -3.00
CA CYS A 126 -16.11 11.22 -1.79
C CYS A 126 -14.87 10.31 -1.80
N VAL A 127 -14.20 10.24 -0.65
CA VAL A 127 -13.02 9.41 -0.43
C VAL A 127 -13.44 7.93 -0.43
N VAL A 128 -12.69 7.11 -1.15
CA VAL A 128 -13.00 5.69 -1.36
C VAL A 128 -11.97 4.80 -0.69
N GLY A 129 -10.70 5.13 -0.90
CA GLY A 129 -9.59 4.28 -0.53
C GLY A 129 -8.28 5.04 -0.53
N LYS A 130 -7.25 4.36 -0.09
CA LYS A 130 -5.87 4.81 -0.15
C LYS A 130 -5.09 3.92 -1.12
N VAL A 131 -4.22 4.54 -1.89
CA VAL A 131 -3.32 3.88 -2.83
C VAL A 131 -1.92 3.80 -2.26
N SER A 132 -1.31 2.63 -2.36
CA SER A 132 0.11 2.44 -2.07
C SER A 132 0.80 1.78 -3.25
N ASP A 133 2.04 2.18 -3.50
CA ASP A 133 2.89 1.49 -4.44
C ASP A 133 3.21 0.09 -3.90
N ILE A 134 3.06 -0.91 -4.75
CA ILE A 134 3.56 -2.24 -4.46
C ILE A 134 5.00 -2.25 -4.97
N ASN A 135 5.96 -2.27 -4.05
CA ASN A 135 7.33 -2.54 -4.43
C ASN A 135 7.40 -4.00 -4.91
N THR A 136 7.33 -4.19 -6.22
CA THR A 136 7.85 -5.39 -6.86
C THR A 136 9.37 -5.32 -6.78
N ASN A 137 9.91 -5.52 -5.58
CA ASN A 137 11.23 -6.11 -5.50
C ASN A 137 11.03 -7.47 -6.17
N ASP A 138 11.57 -7.63 -7.37
CA ASP A 138 11.52 -8.88 -8.11
C ASP A 138 11.89 -10.00 -7.13
N VAL A 139 10.93 -10.85 -6.79
CA VAL A 139 11.26 -12.17 -6.30
C VAL A 139 11.82 -12.87 -7.53
N SER A 140 13.11 -12.69 -7.77
CA SER A 140 13.83 -13.42 -8.79
C SER A 140 13.69 -14.89 -8.43
N CYS A 141 12.88 -15.62 -9.19
CA CYS A 141 12.85 -17.07 -9.15
C CYS A 141 14.30 -17.52 -9.38
N VAL A 142 14.94 -18.14 -8.40
CA VAL A 142 16.30 -18.70 -8.55
C VAL A 142 16.31 -19.79 -9.62
N THR A 143 15.13 -20.36 -9.89
CA THR A 143 14.85 -21.31 -10.96
C THR A 143 14.32 -20.59 -12.20
N LYS A 144 15.20 -19.89 -12.92
CA LYS A 144 15.00 -19.70 -14.36
C LYS A 144 16.05 -20.53 -15.10
N ASP A 145 15.50 -21.35 -16.00
CA ASP A 145 16.16 -22.21 -16.98
C ASP A 145 16.70 -23.55 -16.44
N GLY A 146 15.83 -24.57 -16.47
CA GLY A 146 16.14 -25.83 -17.17
C GLY A 146 17.45 -26.57 -16.86
N GLN A 147 18.02 -26.42 -15.67
CA GLN A 147 19.12 -27.26 -15.22
C GLN A 147 18.55 -28.30 -14.26
N THR A 148 18.56 -29.54 -14.71
CA THR A 148 18.49 -30.73 -13.86
C THR A 148 19.47 -30.50 -12.71
N ILE A 149 18.96 -30.42 -11.48
CA ILE A 149 19.80 -30.35 -10.29
C ILE A 149 20.42 -31.73 -10.13
N GLU A 150 21.55 -31.96 -10.81
CA GLU A 150 22.50 -32.96 -10.36
C GLU A 150 22.99 -32.48 -8.99
N SER A 151 22.61 -33.22 -7.95
CA SER A 151 23.14 -33.18 -6.58
C SER A 151 24.00 -31.96 -6.26
N ILE A 152 23.42 -30.99 -5.54
CA ILE A 152 24.18 -29.87 -4.98
C ILE A 152 25.20 -30.46 -4.02
N ASP A 153 26.45 -30.56 -4.46
CA ASP A 153 27.57 -30.93 -3.60
C ASP A 153 27.89 -29.71 -2.73
N ILE A 154 27.31 -29.69 -1.52
CA ILE A 154 27.39 -28.61 -0.51
C ILE A 154 28.84 -28.39 -0.04
N SER A 155 29.78 -29.24 -0.44
CA SER A 155 31.20 -29.15 -0.08
C SER A 155 31.92 -27.90 -0.57
N ASN A 156 31.39 -27.15 -1.55
CA ASN A 156 32.11 -26.04 -2.20
C ASN A 156 31.40 -24.67 -2.27
N GLN A 157 30.22 -24.49 -1.65
CA GLN A 157 29.64 -23.13 -1.54
C GLN A 157 30.20 -22.42 -0.30
N LYS A 158 30.85 -21.25 -0.52
CA LYS A 158 31.29 -20.36 0.56
C LYS A 158 30.06 -19.79 1.28
N ILE A 159 29.61 -20.49 2.31
CA ILE A 159 28.66 -19.95 3.27
C ILE A 159 29.39 -18.85 4.04
N ASP A 160 28.89 -17.62 3.98
CA ASP A 160 29.48 -16.45 4.61
C ASP A 160 29.17 -16.46 6.13
N VAL A 161 29.71 -17.45 6.83
CA VAL A 161 29.62 -17.58 8.29
C VAL A 161 30.93 -17.04 8.88
N PRO A 162 30.89 -16.11 9.86
CA PRO A 162 32.10 -15.69 10.56
C PRO A 162 32.84 -16.90 11.14
N GLN A 163 34.17 -16.94 10.99
CA GLN A 163 34.99 -18.13 11.25
C GLN A 163 34.80 -18.69 12.66
N ASP A 164 34.53 -17.83 13.64
CA ASP A 164 34.36 -18.19 15.05
C ASP A 164 33.13 -19.10 15.30
N TYR A 165 32.14 -19.08 14.41
CA TYR A 165 30.88 -19.81 14.60
C TYR A 165 30.73 -21.02 13.66
N LEU A 166 31.69 -21.28 12.78
CA LEU A 166 31.61 -22.38 11.81
C LEU A 166 31.51 -23.75 12.48
N GLU A 167 32.28 -23.99 13.53
CA GLU A 167 32.25 -25.27 14.25
C GLU A 167 30.92 -25.47 14.98
N VAL A 168 30.37 -24.40 15.55
CA VAL A 168 29.06 -24.42 16.23
C VAL A 168 27.95 -24.69 15.23
N VAL A 169 27.95 -24.00 14.08
CA VAL A 169 26.95 -24.22 13.02
C VAL A 169 27.02 -25.65 12.48
N ARG A 170 28.21 -26.19 12.22
CA ARG A 170 28.36 -27.60 11.81
C ARG A 170 27.84 -28.58 12.85
N SER A 171 28.11 -28.33 14.13
CA SER A 171 27.59 -29.17 15.21
C SER A 171 26.05 -29.11 15.27
N LEU A 172 25.45 -27.93 15.08
CA LEU A 172 24.01 -27.76 15.11
C LEU A 172 23.31 -28.39 13.91
N VAL A 173 23.93 -28.34 12.72
CA VAL A 173 23.40 -29.00 11.52
C VAL A 173 23.42 -30.51 11.70
N ASN A 174 24.53 -31.08 12.20
CA ASN A 174 24.63 -32.52 12.44
C ASN A 174 23.70 -33.01 13.57
N VAL A 175 23.45 -32.18 14.58
CA VAL A 175 22.55 -32.55 15.69
C VAL A 175 21.08 -32.52 15.27
N ASN A 176 20.72 -31.64 14.33
CA ASN A 176 19.34 -31.45 13.87
C ASN A 176 19.14 -31.96 12.43
N GLU A 177 19.96 -32.92 11.99
CA GLU A 177 19.89 -33.49 10.63
C GLU A 177 18.50 -34.06 10.33
N ASP A 178 17.80 -34.53 11.35
CA ASP A 178 16.42 -35.04 11.29
C ASP A 178 15.34 -33.97 11.09
N ILE A 179 15.66 -32.69 11.32
CA ILE A 179 14.75 -31.55 11.13
C ILE A 179 14.88 -30.98 9.71
N PHE A 180 16.02 -31.19 9.05
CA PHE A 180 16.28 -30.68 7.72
C PHE A 180 15.84 -31.69 6.66
N ALA A 181 14.92 -31.28 5.79
CA ALA A 181 14.51 -32.07 4.64
C ALA A 181 15.52 -31.89 3.50
N ASP A 182 15.97 -32.99 2.91
CA ASP A 182 16.85 -32.96 1.73
C ASP A 182 16.08 -32.55 0.46
N MET A 183 14.77 -32.82 0.40
CA MET A 183 13.89 -32.41 -0.68
C MET A 183 12.57 -31.84 -0.16
N ASP A 184 11.97 -30.90 -0.92
CA ASP A 184 10.70 -30.26 -0.57
C ASP A 184 9.53 -31.23 -0.35
N LYS A 185 9.63 -32.48 -0.85
CA LYS A 185 8.65 -33.55 -0.63
C LYS A 185 8.68 -34.12 0.79
N ASP A 186 9.80 -33.98 1.48
CA ASP A 186 10.00 -34.52 2.83
C ASP A 186 9.53 -33.53 3.91
N LEU A 187 9.19 -32.29 3.53
CA LEU A 187 8.60 -31.27 4.40
C LEU A 187 7.12 -31.51 4.72
N GLY A 188 6.52 -32.59 4.19
CA GLY A 188 5.14 -32.99 4.42
C GLY A 188 4.12 -32.13 3.67
N GLU A 189 3.17 -32.79 2.99
CA GLU A 189 1.83 -32.21 2.76
C GLU A 189 1.00 -32.27 4.04
#